data_AF-A0A9P0D5J7-F1
#
_entry.id   AF-A0A9P0D5J7-F1
#
_cell.length_a   1.000
_cell.length_b   1.000
_cell.length_c   1.000
_cell.angle_alpha   90.00
_cell.angle_beta   90.00
_cell.angle_gamma   90.00
#
_symmetry.space_group_name_H-M   'P 1'
#
loop_
_entity.id
_entity.type
_entity.pdbx_description
1 polymer ?
#
loop_
_entity_poly.entity_id
_entity_poly.type
_entity_poly.pdbx_seq_one_letter_code
_entity_poly.pdbx_strand_id
1 'polypeptide(L)'
;MKTGKSVFYSYCEGVANKGPNEVGTFVLDYIKNNIGNDAEELHLFSDGCAGQNRNHAMIRILLSLAAEQNNNIKKIEYYIPKRSHSFLPNNRMFGTAKRHIRKNVRLYTPAEYENLIVEANEKFEI
;
A
#
# COMPACT_ATOMS: atom_id res chain seq x y z
N MET A 1 14.86 9.09 -7.88
CA MET A 1 14.89 8.08 -8.96
C MET A 1 13.52 7.39 -8.99
N LYS A 2 12.76 7.43 -10.09
CA LYS A 2 11.45 6.75 -10.18
C LYS A 2 11.67 5.27 -10.49
N THR A 3 11.54 4.40 -9.49
CA THR A 3 11.75 2.95 -9.65
C THR A 3 10.63 2.26 -10.43
N GLY A 4 9.40 2.81 -10.37
CA GLY A 4 8.23 2.25 -11.04
C GLY A 4 7.78 0.89 -10.49
N LYS A 5 8.35 0.46 -9.36
CA LYS A 5 7.98 -0.75 -8.63
C LYS A 5 6.62 -0.57 -7.95
N SER A 6 5.90 -1.66 -7.74
CA SER A 6 4.66 -1.68 -6.97
C SER A 6 4.60 -2.91 -6.09
N VAL A 7 4.56 -2.67 -4.79
CA VAL A 7 4.47 -3.72 -3.78
C VAL A 7 3.02 -3.93 -3.39
N PHE A 8 2.58 -5.18 -3.37
CA PHE A 8 1.23 -5.62 -3.07
C PHE A 8 1.22 -6.38 -1.74
N TYR A 9 0.57 -5.83 -0.73
CA TYR A 9 0.32 -6.56 0.51
C TYR A 9 -0.95 -7.39 0.38
N SER A 10 -0.81 -8.72 0.46
CA SER A 10 -1.92 -9.68 0.52
C SER A 10 -2.30 -9.98 1.97
N TYR A 11 -3.57 -10.35 2.19
CA TYR A 11 -4.03 -10.82 3.49
C TYR A 11 -5.21 -11.78 3.28
N CYS A 12 -5.30 -12.80 4.13
CA CYS A 12 -6.43 -13.72 4.12
C CYS A 12 -7.54 -13.19 5.04
N GLU A 13 -8.71 -12.88 4.47
CA GLU A 13 -9.86 -12.34 5.20
C GLU A 13 -10.34 -13.27 6.34
N GLY A 14 -10.22 -14.58 6.15
CA GLY A 14 -10.59 -15.57 7.18
C GLY A 14 -9.65 -15.62 8.40
N VAL A 15 -8.47 -14.99 8.31
CA VAL A 15 -7.46 -14.99 9.37
C VAL A 15 -7.40 -13.64 10.09
N ALA A 16 -7.70 -12.54 9.39
CA ALA A 16 -7.56 -11.20 9.93
C ALA A 16 -8.77 -10.32 9.62
N ASN A 17 -9.39 -9.77 10.66
CA ASN A 17 -10.41 -8.71 10.56
C ASN A 17 -9.74 -7.40 10.15
N LYS A 18 -9.47 -7.23 8.85
CA LYS A 18 -8.77 -6.06 8.33
C LYS A 18 -9.47 -4.77 8.76
N GLY A 19 -8.76 -3.97 9.52
CA GLY A 19 -9.14 -2.62 9.90
C GLY A 19 -8.12 -1.57 9.43
N PRO A 20 -8.31 -0.33 9.89
CA PRO A 20 -7.40 0.78 9.59
C PRO A 20 -5.99 0.57 10.16
N ASN A 21 -5.84 -0.19 11.24
CA ASN A 21 -4.55 -0.42 11.90
C ASN A 21 -3.69 -1.36 11.06
N GLU A 22 -4.25 -2.46 10.55
CA GLU A 22 -3.55 -3.44 9.72
C GLU A 22 -3.04 -2.78 8.43
N VAL A 23 -3.87 -1.96 7.79
CA VAL A 23 -3.44 -1.15 6.64
C VAL A 23 -2.26 -0.25 7.00
N GLY A 24 -2.32 0.41 8.15
CA GLY A 24 -1.23 1.23 8.64
C GLY A 24 0.07 0.47 8.88
N THR A 25 -0.03 -0.77 9.39
CA THR A 25 1.16 -1.62 9.59
C THR A 25 1.82 -2.01 8.27
N PHE A 26 1.06 -2.28 7.20
CA PHE A 26 1.64 -2.56 5.88
C PHE A 26 2.42 -1.38 5.31
N VAL A 27 1.88 -0.16 5.48
CA VAL A 27 2.59 1.06 5.04
C VAL A 27 3.85 1.29 5.88
N LEU A 28 3.78 1.06 7.19
CA LEU A 28 4.94 1.18 8.07
C LEU A 28 6.03 0.17 7.72
N ASP A 29 5.65 -1.09 7.47
CA ASP A 29 6.54 -2.15 7.01
C ASP A 29 7.22 -1.76 5.70
N TYR A 30 6.45 -1.28 4.72
CA TYR A 30 6.99 -0.79 3.45
C TYR A 30 8.03 0.31 3.65
N ILE A 31 7.71 1.32 4.47
CA ILE A 31 8.65 2.43 4.73
C ILE A 31 9.94 1.89 5.38
N LYS A 32 9.83 1.04 6.40
CA LYS A 32 11.01 0.54 7.12
C LYS A 32 11.89 -0.39 6.27
N ASN A 33 11.28 -1.28 5.50
CA ASN A 33 12.00 -2.34 4.78
C ASN A 33 12.39 -1.98 3.35
N ASN A 34 11.62 -1.11 2.67
CA ASN A 34 11.86 -0.77 1.26
C ASN A 34 12.39 0.65 1.05
N ILE A 35 12.14 1.57 2.00
CA ILE A 35 12.68 2.93 1.95
C ILE A 35 13.85 3.08 2.93
N GLY A 36 13.74 2.50 4.13
CA GLY A 36 14.78 2.56 5.15
C GLY A 36 15.17 4.00 5.50
N ASN A 37 16.48 4.24 5.61
CA ASN A 37 17.05 5.56 5.88
C ASN A 37 17.46 6.32 4.59
N ASP A 38 17.08 5.82 3.41
CA ASP A 38 17.52 6.37 2.13
C ASP A 38 16.72 7.62 1.70
N ALA A 39 15.65 7.96 2.43
CA ALA A 39 14.81 9.12 2.15
C ALA A 39 14.73 10.07 3.35
N GLU A 40 14.89 11.37 3.08
CA GLU A 40 14.67 12.44 4.05
C GLU A 40 13.26 13.02 3.98
N GLU A 41 12.57 12.86 2.84
CA GLU A 41 11.23 13.39 2.61
C GLU A 41 10.29 12.30 2.09
N LEU A 42 9.13 12.17 2.73
CA LEU A 42 8.05 11.28 2.31
C LEU A 42 6.87 12.06 1.76
N HIS A 43 6.43 11.70 0.56
CA HIS A 43 5.17 12.16 -0.02
C HIS A 43 4.21 10.98 -0.17
N LEU A 44 3.11 11.03 0.58
CA LEU A 44 2.13 9.96 0.66
C LEU A 44 0.80 10.41 0.07
N PHE A 45 0.14 9.53 -0.68
CA PHE A 45 -1.16 9.81 -1.31
C PHE A 45 -2.14 8.71 -0.96
N SER A 46 -3.33 9.08 -0.45
CA SER A 46 -4.41 8.14 -0.19
C SER A 46 -5.75 8.74 -0.54
N ASP A 47 -6.67 7.91 -1.01
CA ASP A 47 -8.07 8.28 -0.99
C ASP A 47 -8.54 8.29 0.48
N GLY A 48 -9.36 9.28 0.84
CA GLY A 48 -9.90 9.45 2.20
C GLY A 48 -10.98 8.42 2.53
N CYS A 49 -10.69 7.13 2.37
CA CYS A 49 -11.69 6.07 2.45
C CYS A 49 -12.41 6.05 3.81
N ALA A 50 -13.75 6.10 3.79
CA ALA A 50 -14.55 6.09 5.01
C ALA A 50 -14.36 4.80 5.83
N GLY A 51 -14.17 3.66 5.15
CA GLY A 51 -13.87 2.37 5.79
C GLY A 51 -12.50 2.30 6.49
N GLN A 52 -11.61 3.28 6.24
CA GLN A 52 -10.33 3.42 6.93
C GLN A 52 -10.37 4.52 8.00
N ASN A 53 -11.56 4.85 8.50
CA ASN A 53 -11.80 5.97 9.42
C ASN A 53 -11.21 7.29 8.87
N ARG A 54 -11.45 7.58 7.59
CA ARG A 54 -10.91 8.78 6.89
C ARG A 54 -9.40 8.98 7.08
N ASN A 55 -8.65 7.89 7.25
CA ASN A 55 -7.20 7.86 7.43
C ASN A 55 -6.68 8.44 8.75
N HIS A 56 -7.51 8.53 9.79
CA HIS A 56 -7.04 8.94 11.13
C HIS A 56 -5.95 8.02 11.69
N ALA A 57 -6.06 6.70 11.46
CA ALA A 57 -5.04 5.74 11.88
C ALA A 57 -3.70 5.99 11.18
N MET A 58 -3.74 6.25 9.86
CA MET A 58 -2.54 6.58 9.07
C MET A 58 -1.82 7.81 9.61
N ILE A 59 -2.56 8.89 9.91
CA ILE A 59 -1.97 10.12 10.45
C ILE A 59 -1.25 9.85 11.77
N ARG A 60 -1.85 9.05 12.66
CA ARG A 60 -1.21 8.67 13.95
C ARG A 60 0.07 7.88 13.75
N ILE A 61 0.09 6.94 12.80
CA ILE A 61 1.28 6.15 12.47
C ILE A 61 2.39 7.03 11.90
N LEU A 62 2.05 7.96 11.00
CA LEU A 62 3.03 8.89 10.43
C LEU A 62 3.61 9.85 11.47
N LEU A 63 2.79 10.31 12.42
CA LEU A 63 3.29 11.09 13.56
C LEU A 63 4.24 10.28 14.44
N SER A 64 3.91 9.00 14.70
CA SER A 64 4.81 8.11 15.43
C SER A 64 6.13 7.89 14.71
N LEU A 65 6.11 7.75 13.38
CA LEU A 65 7.30 7.59 12.55
C LEU A 65 8.18 8.85 12.54
N ALA A 66 7.56 10.03 12.53
CA ALA A 66 8.27 11.30 12.62
C ALA A 66 8.91 11.55 14.00
N ALA A 67 8.34 10.95 15.06
CA ALA A 67 8.89 11.03 16.41
C ALA A 67 10.00 9.98 16.68
N GLU A 68 10.20 9.03 15.77
CA GLU A 68 11.20 7.97 15.92
C GLU A 68 12.61 8.55 15.72
N GLN A 69 13.48 8.44 16.74
CA GLN A 69 14.81 9.05 16.72
C GLN A 69 15.80 8.39 15.73
N ASN A 70 15.53 7.14 15.34
CA ASN A 70 16.42 6.32 14.52
C ASN A 70 16.08 6.40 13.02
N ASN A 71 15.29 7.39 12.61
CA ASN A 71 14.78 7.56 11.26
C ASN A 71 15.37 8.83 10.61
N ASN A 72 15.75 8.75 9.34
CA ASN A 72 16.30 9.87 8.56
C ASN A 72 15.22 10.81 7.97
N ILE A 73 13.93 10.50 8.15
CA ILE A 73 12.84 11.30 7.58
C ILE A 73 12.68 12.62 8.35
N LYS A 74 12.96 13.74 7.67
CA LYS A 74 12.83 15.11 8.18
C LYS A 74 11.47 15.72 7.85
N LYS A 75 10.81 15.25 6.80
CA LYS A 75 9.55 15.83 6.31
C LYS A 75 8.59 14.75 5.81
N ILE A 76 7.33 14.83 6.26
CA ILE A 76 6.24 13.98 5.77
C ILE A 76 5.12 14.88 5.26
N GLU A 77 4.78 14.72 3.98
CA GLU A 77 3.62 15.35 3.36
C GLU A 77 2.59 14.29 3.00
N TYR A 78 1.40 14.41 3.59
CA TYR A 78 0.30 13.50 3.34
C TYR A 78 -0.84 14.18 2.57
N TYR A 79 -1.08 13.69 1.37
CA TYR A 79 -2.04 14.24 0.43
C TYR A 79 -3.31 13.39 0.38
N ILE A 80 -4.44 14.01 0.72
CA ILE A 80 -5.77 13.42 0.61
C ILE A 80 -6.55 14.20 -0.46
N PRO A 81 -6.78 13.63 -1.66
CA PRO A 81 -7.55 14.29 -2.70
C PRO A 81 -8.99 14.56 -2.24
N LYS A 82 -9.47 15.79 -2.45
CA LYS A 82 -10.84 16.21 -2.08
C LYS A 82 -11.92 15.38 -2.79
N ARG A 83 -11.63 14.84 -3.98
CA ARG A 83 -12.51 13.91 -4.70
C ARG A 83 -12.08 12.48 -4.42
N SER A 84 -12.94 11.71 -3.77
CA SER A 84 -12.75 10.27 -3.48
C SER A 84 -12.61 9.37 -4.72
N HIS A 85 -12.95 9.88 -5.91
CA HIS A 85 -12.79 9.18 -7.21
C HIS A 85 -11.57 9.66 -8.01
N SER A 86 -10.60 10.30 -7.36
CA SER A 86 -9.35 10.65 -8.03
C SER A 86 -8.65 9.35 -8.45
N PHE A 87 -8.34 9.20 -9.74
CA PHE A 87 -7.62 8.04 -10.26
C PHE A 87 -6.18 8.04 -9.74
N LEU A 88 -5.98 7.47 -8.55
CA LEU A 88 -4.67 7.27 -7.97
C LEU A 88 -3.88 6.20 -8.76
N PRO A 89 -2.54 6.26 -8.76
CA PRO A 89 -1.72 5.29 -9.47
C PRO A 89 -1.98 3.83 -9.04
N ASN A 90 -2.28 3.60 -7.76
CA ASN A 90 -2.63 2.28 -7.23
C ASN A 90 -3.85 1.67 -7.94
N ASN A 91 -4.87 2.45 -8.29
CA ASN A 91 -6.07 1.98 -8.99
C ASN A 91 -5.72 1.39 -10.36
N ARG A 92 -4.72 1.96 -11.04
CA ARG A 92 -4.22 1.42 -12.31
C ARG A 92 -3.54 0.06 -12.10
N MET A 93 -2.71 -0.07 -11.07
CA MET A 93 -2.01 -1.32 -10.77
C MET A 93 -2.98 -2.44 -10.37
N PHE A 94 -3.97 -2.13 -9.52
CA PHE A 94 -5.07 -3.06 -9.22
C PHE A 94 -5.88 -3.43 -10.47
N GLY A 95 -6.11 -2.49 -11.38
CA GLY A 95 -6.79 -2.75 -12.66
C GLY A 95 -6.03 -3.77 -13.52
N THR A 96 -4.71 -3.62 -13.64
CA THR A 96 -3.84 -4.55 -14.36
C THR A 96 -3.87 -5.94 -13.73
N ALA A 97 -3.66 -6.04 -12.41
CA ALA A 97 -3.71 -7.32 -11.69
C ALA A 97 -5.08 -8.00 -11.86
N LYS A 98 -6.19 -7.27 -11.63
CA LYS A 98 -7.55 -7.81 -11.80
C LYS A 98 -7.84 -8.29 -13.21
N ARG A 99 -7.35 -7.59 -14.25
CA ARG A 99 -7.51 -8.01 -15.64
C ARG A 99 -6.79 -9.32 -15.92
N HIS A 100 -5.60 -9.52 -15.35
CA HIS A 100 -4.85 -10.76 -15.48
C HIS A 100 -5.54 -11.90 -14.74
N ILE A 101 -5.90 -11.70 -13.47
CA ILE A 101 -6.58 -12.68 -12.61
C ILE A 101 -7.89 -13.16 -13.25
N ARG A 102 -8.71 -12.26 -13.82
CA ARG A 102 -9.99 -12.61 -14.47
C ARG A 102 -9.87 -13.59 -15.65
N LYS A 103 -8.69 -13.72 -16.26
CA LYS A 103 -8.46 -14.71 -17.33
C LYS A 103 -8.32 -16.13 -16.77
N ASN A 104 -7.96 -16.26 -15.50
CA ASN A 104 -7.80 -17.54 -14.81
C ASN A 104 -9.12 -17.88 -14.10
N VAL A 105 -9.82 -18.89 -14.61
CA VAL A 105 -11.18 -19.23 -14.16
C VAL A 105 -11.19 -20.02 -12.83
N ARG A 106 -10.07 -20.64 -12.45
CA ARG A 106 -9.98 -21.53 -11.31
C ARG A 106 -8.82 -21.13 -10.41
N LEU A 107 -9.15 -20.71 -9.19
CA LEU A 107 -8.21 -20.36 -8.11
C LEU A 107 -8.66 -21.12 -6.87
N TYR A 108 -7.73 -21.86 -6.27
CA TYR A 108 -8.01 -22.74 -5.14
C TYR A 108 -7.25 -22.31 -3.88
N THR A 109 -6.12 -21.62 -4.04
CA THR A 109 -5.29 -21.19 -2.90
C THR A 109 -4.96 -19.69 -2.94
N PRO A 110 -4.72 -19.05 -1.77
CA PRO A 110 -4.24 -17.67 -1.73
C PRO A 110 -2.89 -17.49 -2.44
N ALA A 111 -2.00 -18.47 -2.36
CA ALA A 111 -0.69 -18.41 -3.02
C ALA A 111 -0.81 -18.36 -4.56
N GLU A 112 -1.77 -19.08 -5.15
CA GLU A 112 -2.08 -18.95 -6.59
C GLU A 112 -2.52 -17.53 -6.95
N TYR A 113 -3.28 -16.88 -6.08
CA TYR A 113 -3.73 -15.51 -6.28
C TYR A 113 -2.55 -14.52 -6.26
N GLU A 114 -1.61 -14.72 -5.33
CA GLU A 114 -0.38 -13.93 -5.21
C GLU A 114 0.52 -14.10 -6.44
N ASN A 115 0.75 -15.33 -6.88
CA ASN A 115 1.53 -15.62 -8.08
C ASN A 115 0.96 -14.90 -9.32
N LEU A 116 -0.37 -14.92 -9.50
CA LEU A 116 -1.01 -14.23 -10.61
C LEU A 116 -0.91 -12.70 -10.56
N ILE A 117 -0.77 -12.13 -9.37
CA ILE A 117 -0.50 -10.68 -9.25
C ILE A 117 0.90 -10.39 -9.77
N VAL A 118 1.91 -11.15 -9.33
CA VAL A 118 3.30 -10.97 -9.78
C VAL A 118 3.43 -11.20 -11.29
N GLU A 119 2.77 -12.22 -11.83
CA GLU A 119 2.75 -12.52 -13.27
C GLU A 119 2.06 -11.43 -14.11
N ALA A 120 1.20 -10.60 -13.50
CA ALA A 120 0.49 -9.56 -14.24
C ALA A 120 1.42 -8.44 -14.74
N ASN A 121 2.56 -8.21 -14.07
CA ASN A 121 3.54 -7.21 -14.46
C ASN A 121 4.90 -7.48 -13.77
N GLU A 122 5.99 -7.45 -14.54
CA GLU A 122 7.36 -7.66 -14.04
C GLU A 122 7.79 -6.70 -12.91
N LYS A 123 7.08 -5.58 -12.73
CA LYS A 123 7.36 -4.59 -11.68
C LYS A 123 6.52 -4.79 -10.41
N PHE A 124 5.70 -5.84 -10.36
CA PHE A 124 4.87 -6.15 -9.20
C PHE A 124 5.64 -7.10 -8.29
N GLU A 125 5.67 -6.74 -7.01
CA GLU A 125 6.27 -7.52 -5.93
C GLU A 125 5.18 -7.72 -4.88
N ILE A 126 5.22 -8.84 -4.15
CA ILE A 126 4.35 -9.15 -3.00
C ILE A 126 5.20 -9.19 -1.75
#